data_AF-A0A212IMM6-F1
#
_entry.id   AF-A0A212IMM6-F1
#
_cell.length_a   1.000
_cell.length_b   1.000
_cell.length_c   1.000
_cell.angle_alpha   90.00
_cell.angle_beta   90.00
_cell.angle_gamma   90.00
#
_symmetry.space_group_name_H-M   'P 1'
#
loop_
_entity.id
_entity.type
_entity.pdbx_description
1 polymer ?
#
loop_
_entity_poly.entity_id
_entity_poly.type
_entity_poly.pdbx_seq_one_letter_code
_entity_poly.pdbx_strand_id
1 'polypeptide(L)'
;MTRIYPPSVVAKFGGTSVADFDAMNRSASIVLADQDVRLVVLSASAGVTNLLVELSEGLETHQQLDKLETLRAIQYKIISRLKQPSVISTEIDNLLNNIQRLAQTAMVSPSDALSDELVSHGELMSSLLFTEVLRERQAEAGWFDARSVMRTNANFGCAEPELGTLHHQVETHLRPRLEQAIMVTQGFIGRDAAGHTTTLGRGGSDYTATLLGEALHATRVDIWTDVAGIYTTDPRIAPRAKRIDHISFSEASDMAAYGAKVLHPATLLPAMRKSIPVFVGSSKDTAAGGTLVHNTTDNPPRYRALAVRRKQTLLRLHSLEKQPSCSFLAQSFAILARHAVTVDLVTTSENSIALALDATHATSGEDHVLTTALFTALSSHCRVEVETGLALVTLVGNQLTQAAGVCKDVFAWLEEHTVRMICHGASNDNLCILLPADDADSAVRALHYRLFE
;
A
#
# COMPACT_ATOMS: atom_id res chain seq x y z
N MET A 1 36.83 4.96 1.23
CA MET A 1 36.35 6.16 1.96
C MET A 1 34.86 5.98 2.20
N THR A 2 34.42 5.87 3.45
CA THR A 2 33.00 5.89 3.80
C THR A 2 32.48 7.30 3.54
N ARG A 3 31.61 7.46 2.53
CA ARG A 3 30.98 8.75 2.22
C ARG A 3 30.04 9.09 3.38
N ILE A 4 30.27 10.21 4.05
CA ILE A 4 29.39 10.71 5.12
C ILE A 4 28.31 11.54 4.43
N TYR A 5 27.05 11.17 4.63
CA TYR A 5 25.91 11.89 4.08
C TYR A 5 25.35 12.86 5.13
N PRO A 6 24.92 14.08 4.74
CA PRO A 6 24.18 14.94 5.64
C PRO A 6 22.85 14.28 6.04
N PRO A 7 22.30 14.60 7.22
CA PRO A 7 20.98 14.11 7.61
C PRO A 7 19.96 14.53 6.56
N SER A 8 19.11 13.59 6.17
CA SER A 8 18.01 13.82 5.24
C SER A 8 16.82 12.95 5.60
N VAL A 9 15.64 13.52 5.43
CA VAL A 9 14.34 12.88 5.65
C VAL A 9 13.59 12.88 4.32
N VAL A 10 12.94 11.76 4.05
CA VAL A 10 12.01 11.61 2.93
C VAL A 10 10.59 11.70 3.49
N ALA A 11 9.82 12.71 3.10
CA ALA A 11 8.43 12.86 3.51
C ALA A 11 7.48 12.43 2.40
N LYS A 12 6.55 11.53 2.70
CA LYS A 12 5.51 11.07 1.78
C LYS A 12 4.15 11.57 2.23
N PHE A 13 3.37 12.10 1.29
CA PHE A 13 1.98 12.50 1.54
C PHE A 13 1.01 11.69 0.67
N GLY A 14 0.03 11.05 1.30
CA GLY A 14 -1.04 10.34 0.60
C GLY A 14 -2.07 11.28 -0.05
N GLY A 15 -2.98 10.73 -0.87
CA GLY A 15 -3.90 11.54 -1.66
C GLY A 15 -4.84 12.45 -0.86
N THR A 16 -5.21 12.09 0.37
CA THR A 16 -5.99 12.94 1.28
C THR A 16 -5.20 14.14 1.79
N SER A 17 -3.88 14.00 1.91
CA SER A 17 -2.95 15.06 2.32
C SER A 17 -2.67 16.06 1.20
N VAL A 18 -3.03 15.74 -0.05
CA VAL A 18 -2.89 16.60 -1.24
C VAL A 18 -4.18 16.69 -2.07
N ALA A 19 -5.33 16.50 -1.42
CA ALA A 19 -6.64 16.46 -2.08
C ALA A 19 -7.05 17.80 -2.69
N ASP A 20 -6.66 18.90 -2.05
CA ASP A 20 -7.02 20.27 -2.40
C ASP A 20 -5.92 21.24 -1.95
N PHE A 21 -6.11 22.53 -2.26
CA PHE A 21 -5.14 23.58 -1.94
C PHE A 21 -4.87 23.70 -0.43
N ASP A 22 -5.89 23.57 0.41
CA ASP A 22 -5.73 23.71 1.85
C ASP A 22 -5.01 22.48 2.45
N ALA A 23 -5.27 21.28 1.92
CA ALA A 23 -4.53 20.06 2.24
C ALA A 23 -3.05 20.17 1.83
N MET A 24 -2.77 20.61 0.60
CA MET A 24 -1.40 20.87 0.14
C MET A 24 -0.71 21.92 1.03
N ASN A 25 -1.40 22.97 1.46
CA ASN A 25 -0.86 23.96 2.39
C ASN A 25 -0.56 23.37 3.78
N ARG A 26 -1.41 22.52 4.33
CA ARG A 26 -1.11 21.80 5.59
C ARG A 26 0.13 20.94 5.43
N SER A 27 0.20 20.14 4.38
CA SER A 27 1.35 19.28 4.06
C SER A 27 2.64 20.10 3.83
N ALA A 28 2.57 21.24 3.15
CA ALA A 28 3.70 22.15 3.01
C ALA A 28 4.17 22.73 4.36
N SER A 29 3.25 22.98 5.30
CA SER A 29 3.62 23.42 6.66
C SER A 29 4.42 22.35 7.40
N ILE A 30 4.07 21.08 7.19
CA ILE A 30 4.80 19.92 7.76
C ILE A 30 6.20 19.83 7.17
N VAL A 31 6.32 19.91 5.84
CA VAL A 31 7.62 19.89 5.15
C VAL A 31 8.54 21.00 5.66
N LEU A 32 8.03 22.21 5.83
CA LEU A 32 8.82 23.37 6.24
C LEU A 32 9.11 23.42 7.75
N ALA A 33 8.46 22.58 8.55
CA ALA A 33 8.70 22.52 9.99
C ALA A 33 9.96 21.70 10.34
N ASP A 34 10.40 20.81 9.46
CA ASP A 34 11.59 19.97 9.63
C ASP A 34 12.61 20.25 8.51
N GLN A 35 13.72 20.88 8.86
CA GLN A 35 14.76 21.28 7.89
C GLN A 35 15.49 20.09 7.25
N ASP A 36 15.43 18.92 7.88
CA ASP A 36 16.04 17.70 7.34
C ASP A 36 15.19 17.10 6.21
N VAL A 37 13.93 17.54 6.03
CA VAL A 37 13.10 17.11 4.90
C VAL A 37 13.65 17.73 3.61
N ARG A 38 14.35 16.91 2.82
CA ARG A 38 14.95 17.30 1.53
C ARG A 38 14.24 16.72 0.32
N LEU A 39 13.48 15.64 0.51
CA LEU A 39 12.72 14.97 -0.55
C LEU A 39 11.26 14.78 -0.12
N VAL A 40 10.34 15.19 -0.99
CA VAL A 40 8.90 15.02 -0.82
C VAL A 40 8.37 14.09 -1.92
N VAL A 41 7.69 13.02 -1.54
CA VAL A 41 7.07 12.03 -2.43
C VAL A 41 5.55 12.14 -2.32
N LEU A 42 4.86 12.33 -3.45
CA LEU A 42 3.40 12.52 -3.44
C LEU A 42 2.67 11.39 -4.16
N SER A 43 1.52 11.00 -3.61
CA SER A 43 0.46 10.32 -4.36
C SER A 43 -0.38 11.33 -5.14
N ALA A 44 -1.17 10.87 -6.11
CA ALA A 44 -2.20 11.67 -6.73
C ALA A 44 -3.20 12.24 -5.71
N SER A 45 -3.83 13.39 -6.01
CA SER A 45 -4.91 13.96 -5.21
C SER A 45 -6.06 12.97 -5.03
N ALA A 46 -6.72 13.00 -3.87
CA ALA A 46 -7.79 12.06 -3.51
C ALA A 46 -8.83 11.90 -4.64
N GLY A 47 -9.08 10.65 -5.03
CA GLY A 47 -10.03 10.29 -6.09
C GLY A 47 -9.46 10.30 -7.52
N VAL A 48 -8.34 10.98 -7.78
CA VAL A 48 -7.77 11.10 -9.14
C VAL A 48 -7.35 9.74 -9.71
N THR A 49 -6.62 8.92 -8.95
CA THR A 49 -6.20 7.58 -9.39
C THR A 49 -7.39 6.73 -9.83
N ASN A 50 -8.49 6.74 -9.07
CA ASN A 50 -9.69 5.96 -9.42
C ASN A 50 -10.30 6.44 -10.74
N LEU A 51 -10.40 7.76 -10.95
CA LEU A 51 -10.88 8.31 -12.23
C LEU A 51 -10.00 7.87 -13.39
N LEU A 52 -8.68 7.83 -13.21
CA LEU A 52 -7.73 7.43 -14.25
C LEU A 52 -7.76 5.92 -14.52
N VAL A 53 -7.94 5.09 -13.49
CA VAL A 53 -8.14 3.63 -13.64
C VAL A 53 -9.41 3.38 -14.44
N GLU A 54 -10.54 3.99 -14.06
CA GLU A 54 -11.79 3.85 -14.81
C GLU A 54 -11.64 4.32 -16.27
N LEU A 55 -10.94 5.44 -16.52
CA LEU A 55 -10.64 5.89 -17.88
C LEU A 55 -9.78 4.89 -18.68
N SER A 56 -8.92 4.12 -18.01
CA SER A 56 -8.08 3.11 -18.65
C SER A 56 -8.83 1.83 -19.03
N GLU A 57 -10.00 1.60 -18.46
CA GLU A 57 -10.87 0.44 -18.76
C GLU A 57 -11.64 0.59 -20.09
N GLY A 58 -11.58 1.77 -20.73
CA GLY A 58 -12.21 2.01 -22.03
C GLY A 58 -13.70 2.37 -21.95
N LEU A 59 -14.02 3.47 -21.25
CA LEU A 59 -15.40 3.93 -21.05
C LEU A 59 -16.05 4.49 -22.33
N GLU A 60 -17.39 4.41 -22.39
CA GLU A 60 -18.19 5.09 -23.40
C GLU A 60 -17.96 6.61 -23.39
N THR A 61 -18.09 7.27 -24.55
CA THR A 61 -17.71 8.69 -24.75
C THR A 61 -18.32 9.65 -23.71
N HIS A 62 -19.59 9.45 -23.33
CA HIS A 62 -20.25 10.32 -22.36
C HIS A 62 -19.66 10.18 -20.95
N GLN A 63 -19.42 8.95 -20.49
CA GLN A 63 -18.79 8.67 -19.20
C GLN A 63 -17.35 9.18 -19.19
N GLN A 64 -16.62 8.98 -20.29
CA GLN A 64 -15.26 9.49 -20.44
C GLN A 64 -15.20 11.01 -20.26
N LEU A 65 -16.09 11.77 -20.93
CA LEU A 65 -16.15 13.22 -20.79
C LEU A 65 -16.46 13.65 -19.36
N ASP A 66 -17.42 13.02 -18.69
CA ASP A 66 -17.78 13.33 -17.30
C ASP A 66 -16.59 13.13 -16.34
N LYS A 67 -15.81 12.06 -16.53
CA LYS A 67 -14.61 11.76 -15.73
C LYS A 67 -13.49 12.77 -16.01
N LEU A 68 -13.27 13.15 -17.27
CA LEU A 68 -12.30 14.17 -17.65
C LEU A 68 -12.64 15.55 -17.07
N GLU A 69 -13.91 15.95 -17.10
CA GLU A 69 -14.37 17.20 -16.49
C GLU A 69 -14.22 17.19 -14.96
N THR A 70 -14.56 16.06 -14.33
CA THR A 70 -14.33 15.88 -12.88
C THR A 70 -12.85 16.02 -12.54
N LEU A 71 -11.98 15.38 -13.32
CA LEU A 71 -10.53 15.44 -13.15
C LEU A 71 -10.02 16.88 -13.30
N ARG A 72 -10.44 17.58 -14.36
CA ARG A 72 -10.12 18.99 -14.60
C ARG A 72 -10.57 19.87 -13.43
N ALA A 73 -11.78 19.67 -12.93
CA ALA A 73 -12.33 20.44 -11.81
C ALA A 73 -11.50 20.26 -10.53
N ILE A 74 -10.99 19.05 -10.24
CA ILE A 74 -10.10 18.80 -9.09
C ILE A 74 -8.82 19.64 -9.22
N GLN A 75 -8.16 19.62 -10.39
CA GLN A 75 -6.92 20.37 -10.58
C GLN A 75 -7.15 21.88 -10.51
N TYR A 76 -8.19 22.39 -11.16
CA TYR A 76 -8.47 23.82 -11.21
C TYR A 76 -8.96 24.40 -9.87
N LYS A 77 -9.54 23.60 -8.98
CA LYS A 77 -9.78 24.01 -7.59
C LYS A 77 -8.49 24.33 -6.82
N ILE A 78 -7.37 23.70 -7.19
CA ILE A 78 -6.06 24.01 -6.61
C ILE A 78 -5.45 25.21 -7.33
N ILE A 79 -5.41 25.17 -8.66
CA ILE A 79 -4.78 26.21 -9.50
C ILE A 79 -5.39 27.59 -9.24
N SER A 80 -6.71 27.69 -9.15
CA SER A 80 -7.43 28.97 -8.92
C SER A 80 -7.10 29.64 -7.57
N ARG A 81 -6.48 28.90 -6.65
CA ARG A 81 -6.09 29.39 -5.32
C ARG A 81 -4.60 29.73 -5.19
N LEU A 82 -3.80 29.41 -6.20
CA LEU A 82 -2.42 29.88 -6.31
C LEU A 82 -2.41 31.40 -6.52
N LYS A 83 -1.41 32.08 -5.94
CA LYS A 83 -1.06 33.48 -6.21
C LYS A 83 -0.68 33.71 -7.67
N GLN A 84 -0.05 32.74 -8.34
CA GLN A 84 0.35 32.84 -9.76
C GLN A 84 -0.11 31.63 -10.59
N PRO A 85 -1.42 31.50 -10.87
CA PRO A 85 -1.98 30.32 -11.56
C PRO A 85 -1.39 30.06 -12.95
N SER A 86 -1.03 31.14 -13.68
CA SER A 86 -0.52 31.07 -15.05
C SER A 86 0.83 30.38 -15.20
N VAL A 87 1.59 30.23 -14.10
CA VAL A 87 2.90 29.56 -14.11
C VAL A 87 2.75 28.07 -14.40
N ILE A 88 1.65 27.45 -13.95
CA ILE A 88 1.45 26.00 -14.01
C ILE A 88 0.25 25.56 -14.83
N SER A 89 -0.71 26.46 -15.13
CA SER A 89 -1.94 26.11 -15.84
C SER A 89 -1.68 25.46 -17.19
N THR A 90 -0.73 25.98 -17.98
CA THR A 90 -0.39 25.45 -19.31
C THR A 90 0.13 24.01 -19.23
N GLU A 91 0.98 23.70 -18.24
CA GLU A 91 1.52 22.36 -18.06
C GLU A 91 0.43 21.37 -17.64
N ILE A 92 -0.45 21.78 -16.72
CA ILE A 92 -1.59 20.95 -16.31
C ILE A 92 -2.56 20.72 -17.47
N ASP A 93 -2.85 21.74 -18.29
CA ASP A 93 -3.68 21.57 -19.48
C ASP A 93 -3.06 20.62 -20.50
N ASN A 94 -1.73 20.66 -20.68
CA ASN A 94 -1.03 19.71 -21.54
C ASN A 94 -1.19 18.26 -21.03
N LEU A 95 -1.06 18.04 -19.72
CA LEU A 95 -1.30 16.73 -19.11
C LEU A 95 -2.76 16.28 -19.27
N LEU A 96 -3.73 17.15 -19.01
CA LEU A 96 -5.16 16.84 -19.20
C LEU A 96 -5.49 16.49 -20.66
N ASN A 97 -4.92 17.23 -21.62
CA ASN A 97 -5.06 16.93 -23.04
C ASN A 97 -4.41 15.60 -23.42
N ASN A 98 -3.30 15.23 -22.78
CA ASN A 98 -2.68 13.92 -22.99
C ASN A 98 -3.56 12.78 -22.45
N ILE A 99 -4.09 12.94 -21.23
CA ILE A 99 -5.02 11.99 -20.62
C ILE A 99 -6.23 11.76 -21.53
N GLN A 100 -6.80 12.81 -22.12
CA GLN A 100 -7.89 12.67 -23.08
C GLN A 100 -7.52 11.81 -24.29
N ARG A 101 -6.35 12.02 -24.90
CA ARG A 101 -5.89 11.20 -26.04
C ARG A 101 -5.67 9.74 -25.64
N LEU A 102 -5.08 9.51 -24.47
CA LEU A 102 -4.83 8.15 -23.96
C LEU A 102 -6.13 7.44 -23.61
N ALA A 103 -7.10 8.13 -23.02
CA ALA A 103 -8.42 7.59 -22.73
C ALA A 103 -9.17 7.20 -24.02
N GLN A 104 -9.08 8.00 -25.08
CA GLN A 104 -9.61 7.64 -26.40
C GLN A 104 -8.93 6.40 -26.98
N THR A 105 -7.62 6.23 -26.74
CA THR A 105 -6.90 5.01 -27.13
C THR A 105 -7.38 3.80 -26.34
N ALA A 106 -7.62 3.96 -25.03
CA ALA A 106 -8.09 2.91 -24.14
C ALA A 106 -9.47 2.37 -24.51
N MET A 107 -10.35 3.20 -25.10
CA MET A 107 -11.64 2.74 -25.65
C MET A 107 -11.48 1.70 -26.77
N VAL A 108 -10.40 1.77 -27.54
CA VAL A 108 -10.20 0.92 -28.72
C VAL A 108 -9.28 -0.26 -28.38
N SER A 109 -8.24 -0.03 -27.59
CA SER A 109 -7.19 -1.00 -27.31
C SER A 109 -6.65 -0.81 -25.88
N PRO A 110 -7.41 -1.23 -24.85
CA PRO A 110 -6.94 -1.19 -23.47
C PRO A 110 -5.75 -2.14 -23.29
N SER A 111 -4.80 -1.76 -22.43
CA SER A 111 -3.68 -2.59 -22.02
C SER A 111 -3.10 -2.11 -20.70
N ASP A 112 -2.42 -2.99 -19.97
CA ASP A 112 -1.82 -2.63 -18.68
C ASP A 112 -0.76 -1.53 -18.82
N ALA A 113 0.01 -1.54 -19.91
CA ALA A 113 0.98 -0.49 -20.21
C ALA A 113 0.32 0.87 -20.45
N LEU A 114 -0.84 0.90 -21.14
CA LEU A 114 -1.61 2.12 -21.32
C LEU A 114 -2.25 2.57 -20.01
N SER A 115 -2.69 1.64 -19.16
CA SER A 115 -3.21 1.94 -17.83
C SER A 115 -2.15 2.58 -16.94
N ASP A 116 -0.94 2.02 -16.90
CA ASP A 116 0.18 2.60 -16.15
C ASP A 116 0.52 4.02 -16.61
N GLU A 117 0.56 4.26 -17.92
CA GLU A 117 0.77 5.60 -18.48
C GLU A 117 -0.35 6.56 -18.07
N LEU A 118 -1.62 6.17 -18.22
CA LEU A 118 -2.79 6.98 -17.83
C LEU A 118 -2.76 7.34 -16.34
N VAL A 119 -2.62 6.34 -15.47
CA VAL A 119 -2.71 6.53 -14.02
C VAL A 119 -1.56 7.39 -13.49
N SER A 120 -0.37 7.29 -14.08
CA SER A 120 0.80 8.08 -13.68
C SER A 120 0.58 9.60 -13.72
N HIS A 121 -0.36 10.07 -14.54
CA HIS A 121 -0.66 11.50 -14.65
C HIS A 121 -1.20 12.10 -13.34
N GLY A 122 -1.80 11.28 -12.47
CA GLY A 122 -2.28 11.73 -11.16
C GLY A 122 -1.15 12.25 -10.28
N GLU A 123 -0.07 11.49 -10.15
CA GLU A 123 1.12 11.89 -9.40
C GLU A 123 1.89 13.02 -10.10
N LEU A 124 1.94 13.04 -11.44
CA LEU A 124 2.54 14.15 -12.19
C LEU A 124 1.85 15.49 -11.87
N MET A 125 0.52 15.54 -11.97
CA MET A 125 -0.24 16.78 -11.69
C MET A 125 -0.10 17.23 -10.23
N SER A 126 -0.28 16.31 -9.27
CA SER A 126 -0.20 16.66 -7.84
C SER A 126 1.18 17.15 -7.40
N SER A 127 2.27 16.52 -7.89
CA SER A 127 3.65 16.93 -7.60
C SER A 127 4.02 18.28 -8.22
N LEU A 128 3.55 18.56 -9.44
CA LEU A 128 3.72 19.88 -10.07
C LEU A 128 3.02 20.97 -9.24
N LEU A 129 1.75 20.76 -8.90
CA LEU A 129 0.97 21.72 -8.11
C LEU A 129 1.57 21.96 -6.72
N PHE A 130 2.01 20.90 -6.04
CA PHE A 130 2.62 21.01 -4.71
C PHE A 130 3.95 21.76 -4.73
N THR A 131 4.73 21.63 -5.82
CA THR A 131 5.96 22.41 -6.01
C THR A 131 5.67 23.90 -6.02
N GLU A 132 4.60 24.33 -6.70
CA GLU A 132 4.17 25.73 -6.69
C GLU A 132 3.66 26.19 -5.32
N VAL A 133 2.94 25.33 -4.58
CA VAL A 133 2.52 25.64 -3.20
C VAL A 133 3.72 25.89 -2.28
N LEU A 134 4.80 25.13 -2.41
CA LEU A 134 6.04 25.37 -1.66
C LEU A 134 6.72 26.69 -2.09
N ARG A 135 6.78 26.98 -3.40
CA ARG A 135 7.37 28.22 -3.92
C ARG A 135 6.62 29.46 -3.46
N GLU A 136 5.28 29.42 -3.37
CA GLU A 136 4.48 30.53 -2.86
C GLU A 136 4.70 30.84 -1.37
N ARG A 137 5.26 29.86 -0.64
CA ARG A 137 5.73 29.96 0.74
C ARG A 137 7.20 30.31 0.83
N GLN A 138 7.80 30.76 -0.29
CA GLN A 138 9.19 31.20 -0.39
C GLN A 138 10.21 30.09 -0.10
N ALA A 139 9.81 28.82 -0.23
CA ALA A 139 10.73 27.71 -0.14
C ALA A 139 11.47 27.51 -1.47
N GLU A 140 12.76 27.25 -1.41
CA GLU A 140 13.53 26.77 -2.56
C GLU A 140 13.12 25.33 -2.86
N ALA A 141 12.17 25.18 -3.80
CA ALA A 141 11.61 23.89 -4.19
C ALA A 141 11.75 23.63 -5.69
N GLY A 142 12.12 22.40 -6.03
CA GLY A 142 12.27 21.92 -7.40
C GLY A 142 11.43 20.67 -7.65
N TRP A 143 10.96 20.54 -8.89
CA TRP A 143 10.23 19.34 -9.33
C TRP A 143 11.20 18.33 -9.96
N PHE A 144 11.01 17.06 -9.65
CA PHE A 144 11.82 15.96 -10.14
C PHE A 144 10.94 14.81 -10.64
N ASP A 145 11.15 14.36 -11.87
CA ASP A 145 10.45 13.18 -12.42
C ASP A 145 11.04 11.88 -11.84
N ALA A 146 10.26 11.15 -11.05
CA ALA A 146 10.67 9.90 -10.42
C ALA A 146 11.09 8.85 -11.44
N ARG A 147 10.51 8.85 -12.65
CA ARG A 147 10.82 7.90 -13.73
C ARG A 147 12.25 8.05 -14.26
N SER A 148 12.94 9.15 -13.94
CA SER A 148 14.36 9.34 -14.25
C SER A 148 15.30 8.48 -13.41
N VAL A 149 14.83 7.98 -12.25
CA VAL A 149 15.62 7.13 -11.35
C VAL A 149 14.93 5.82 -10.97
N MET A 150 13.60 5.76 -11.03
CA MET A 150 12.81 4.59 -10.67
C MET A 150 12.71 3.62 -11.85
N ARG A 151 13.80 2.88 -12.09
CA ARG A 151 13.85 1.82 -13.09
C ARG A 151 13.14 0.56 -12.59
N THR A 152 12.31 -0.06 -13.43
CA THR A 152 11.59 -1.29 -13.11
C THR A 152 11.66 -2.32 -14.24
N ASN A 153 11.17 -3.55 -13.99
CA ASN A 153 10.80 -4.47 -15.06
C ASN A 153 9.53 -4.01 -15.80
N ALA A 154 9.12 -4.75 -16.84
CA ALA A 154 7.93 -4.47 -17.65
C ALA A 154 6.66 -5.21 -17.15
N ASN A 155 6.59 -5.52 -15.85
CA ASN A 155 5.37 -6.09 -15.26
C ASN A 155 4.38 -4.96 -14.92
N PHE A 156 3.72 -4.42 -15.94
CA PHE A 156 2.80 -3.29 -15.79
C PHE A 156 1.73 -3.54 -14.72
N GLY A 157 1.34 -2.49 -14.01
CA GLY A 157 0.42 -2.55 -12.87
C GLY A 157 1.06 -2.95 -11.53
N CYS A 158 2.12 -3.75 -11.55
CA CYS A 158 2.84 -4.19 -10.34
C CYS A 158 4.33 -4.42 -10.64
N ALA A 159 5.00 -3.39 -11.17
CA ALA A 159 6.37 -3.49 -11.62
C ALA A 159 7.35 -3.60 -10.46
N GLU A 160 8.40 -4.40 -10.65
CA GLU A 160 9.44 -4.60 -9.64
C GLU A 160 10.62 -3.64 -9.88
N PRO A 161 11.04 -2.86 -8.87
CA PRO A 161 12.19 -1.96 -8.99
C PRO A 161 13.53 -2.68 -9.16
N GLU A 162 14.38 -2.18 -10.06
CA GLU A 162 15.76 -2.63 -10.24
C GLU A 162 16.70 -1.88 -9.27
N LEU A 163 16.87 -2.40 -8.05
CA LEU A 163 17.56 -1.70 -6.94
C LEU A 163 18.98 -1.20 -7.29
N GLY A 164 19.77 -1.99 -8.01
CA GLY A 164 21.12 -1.61 -8.41
C GLY A 164 21.14 -0.37 -9.31
N THR A 165 20.25 -0.35 -10.31
CA THR A 165 20.07 0.78 -11.23
C THR A 165 19.52 2.01 -10.49
N LEU A 166 18.50 1.81 -9.65
CA LEU A 166 17.90 2.86 -8.84
C LEU A 166 18.94 3.59 -7.99
N HIS A 167 19.79 2.85 -7.25
CA HIS A 167 20.82 3.45 -6.40
C HIS A 167 21.79 4.32 -7.20
N HIS A 168 22.25 3.81 -8.35
CA HIS A 168 23.16 4.56 -9.21
C HIS A 168 22.53 5.84 -9.78
N GLN A 169 21.28 5.75 -10.25
CA GLN A 169 20.57 6.90 -10.83
C GLN A 169 20.21 7.95 -9.77
N VAL A 170 19.83 7.53 -8.56
CA VAL A 170 19.57 8.44 -7.43
C VAL A 170 20.83 9.21 -7.06
N GLU A 171 21.97 8.53 -6.92
CA GLU A 171 23.26 9.17 -6.62
C GLU A 171 23.69 10.16 -7.71
N THR A 172 23.44 9.84 -8.97
CA THR A 172 23.90 10.64 -10.12
C THR A 172 22.98 11.82 -10.42
N HIS A 173 21.66 11.66 -10.30
CA HIS A 173 20.68 12.61 -10.80
C HIS A 173 19.85 13.31 -9.72
N LEU A 174 19.50 12.61 -8.64
CA LEU A 174 18.64 13.15 -7.59
C LEU A 174 19.46 13.82 -6.48
N ARG A 175 20.49 13.14 -5.96
CA ARG A 175 21.28 13.65 -4.82
C ARG A 175 21.84 15.07 -5.03
N PRO A 176 22.44 15.43 -6.18
CA PRO A 176 22.97 16.79 -6.37
C PRO A 176 21.90 17.88 -6.30
N ARG A 177 20.63 17.54 -6.58
CA ARG A 177 19.51 18.49 -6.53
C ARG A 177 18.99 18.70 -5.10
N LEU A 178 19.09 17.67 -4.24
CA LEU A 178 18.72 17.76 -2.82
C LEU A 178 19.60 18.73 -2.03
N GLU A 179 20.84 18.94 -2.47
CA GLU A 179 21.77 19.92 -1.88
C GLU A 179 21.36 21.37 -2.18
N GLN A 180 20.59 21.58 -3.26
CA GLN A 180 20.21 22.92 -3.75
C GLN A 180 18.82 23.35 -3.28
N ALA A 181 17.88 22.42 -3.19
CA ALA A 181 16.48 22.72 -2.90
C ALA A 181 15.75 21.50 -2.34
N ILE A 182 14.56 21.72 -1.78
CA ILE A 182 13.62 20.64 -1.44
C ILE A 182 13.08 20.07 -2.75
N MET A 183 13.33 18.80 -3.02
CA MET A 183 12.83 18.14 -4.23
C MET A 183 11.45 17.55 -3.99
N VAL A 184 10.50 17.86 -4.89
CA VAL A 184 9.19 17.23 -4.94
C VAL A 184 9.17 16.25 -6.10
N THR A 185 8.78 15.02 -5.83
CA THR A 185 8.70 13.95 -6.82
C THR A 185 7.45 13.10 -6.66
N GLN A 186 7.21 12.24 -7.64
CA GLN A 186 6.08 11.33 -7.66
C GLN A 186 6.40 10.06 -6.87
N GLY A 187 5.40 9.54 -6.17
CA GLY A 187 5.40 8.15 -5.74
C GLY A 187 4.82 7.24 -6.82
N PHE A 188 4.68 5.95 -6.53
CA PHE A 188 3.87 4.97 -7.30
C PHE A 188 4.37 4.63 -8.72
N ILE A 189 5.07 5.54 -9.39
CA ILE A 189 5.43 5.42 -10.80
C ILE A 189 6.91 5.09 -11.00
N GLY A 190 7.21 4.42 -12.11
CA GLY A 190 8.54 4.07 -12.57
C GLY A 190 8.62 4.03 -14.08
N ARG A 191 9.71 3.45 -14.60
CA ARG A 191 9.91 3.26 -16.04
C ARG A 191 10.67 1.99 -16.34
N ASP A 192 10.23 1.27 -17.35
CA ASP A 192 10.85 0.03 -17.81
C ASP A 192 12.15 0.27 -18.60
N ALA A 193 12.66 -0.80 -19.21
CA ALA A 193 13.85 -0.74 -20.05
C ALA A 193 13.68 -0.07 -21.40
N ALA A 194 12.48 -0.14 -21.97
CA ALA A 194 12.13 0.47 -23.26
C ALA A 194 11.74 1.94 -23.14
N GLY A 195 11.51 2.42 -21.92
CA GLY A 195 11.14 3.80 -21.63
C GLY A 195 9.65 4.01 -21.37
N HIS A 196 8.86 2.94 -21.28
CA HIS A 196 7.44 3.01 -20.93
C HIS A 196 7.25 3.27 -19.44
N THR A 197 6.25 4.08 -19.10
CA THR A 197 5.86 4.28 -17.70
C THR A 197 5.33 2.96 -17.12
N THR A 198 5.71 2.71 -15.87
CA THR A 198 5.22 1.57 -15.08
C THR A 198 4.67 2.06 -13.75
N THR A 199 3.86 1.23 -13.10
CA THR A 199 3.39 1.48 -11.73
C THR A 199 3.80 0.36 -10.77
N LEU A 200 3.99 0.71 -9.50
CA LEU A 200 4.52 -0.18 -8.45
C LEU A 200 3.42 -0.93 -7.69
N GLY A 201 2.17 -0.88 -8.15
CA GLY A 201 1.04 -1.49 -7.47
C GLY A 201 0.56 -0.71 -6.24
N ARG A 202 -0.33 -1.34 -5.47
CA ARG A 202 -0.98 -0.75 -4.29
C ARG A 202 0.04 -0.37 -3.22
N GLY A 203 -0.12 0.83 -2.63
CA GLY A 203 0.87 1.35 -1.68
C GLY A 203 2.18 1.81 -2.34
N GLY A 204 2.21 1.89 -3.67
CA GLY A 204 3.41 2.22 -4.43
C GLY A 204 4.04 3.54 -4.05
N SER A 205 3.28 4.56 -3.62
CA SER A 205 3.90 5.83 -3.17
C SER A 205 4.66 5.69 -1.85
N ASP A 206 4.17 4.89 -0.90
CA ASP A 206 4.90 4.62 0.33
C ASP A 206 6.14 3.77 0.00
N TYR A 207 6.00 2.80 -0.91
CA TYR A 207 7.12 2.01 -1.40
C TYR A 207 8.18 2.87 -2.10
N THR A 208 7.80 3.83 -2.94
CA THR A 208 8.73 4.82 -3.52
C THR A 208 9.48 5.59 -2.44
N ALA A 209 8.80 6.06 -1.39
CA ALA A 209 9.44 6.86 -0.34
C ALA A 209 10.53 6.07 0.40
N THR A 210 10.28 4.79 0.69
CA THR A 210 11.26 3.93 1.36
C THR A 210 12.37 3.45 0.42
N LEU A 211 12.08 3.18 -0.86
CA LEU A 211 13.09 2.90 -1.89
C LEU A 211 14.05 4.08 -2.08
N LEU A 212 13.51 5.31 -2.19
CA LEU A 212 14.33 6.51 -2.31
C LEU A 212 15.06 6.81 -1.01
N GLY A 213 14.45 6.56 0.16
CA GLY A 213 15.11 6.63 1.45
C GLY A 213 16.31 5.68 1.55
N GLU A 214 16.15 4.43 1.11
CA GLU A 214 17.23 3.44 1.02
C GLU A 214 18.36 3.92 0.12
N ALA A 215 18.04 4.33 -1.11
CA ALA A 215 19.02 4.78 -2.10
C ALA A 215 19.74 6.08 -1.67
N LEU A 216 19.07 6.94 -0.91
CA LEU A 216 19.62 8.20 -0.42
C LEU A 216 20.39 8.06 0.90
N HIS A 217 20.31 6.90 1.57
CA HIS A 217 20.77 6.72 2.95
C HIS A 217 20.09 7.73 3.90
N ALA A 218 18.78 7.90 3.74
CA ALA A 218 17.99 8.80 4.56
C ALA A 218 18.04 8.38 6.05
N THR A 219 17.97 9.37 6.92
CA THR A 219 17.94 9.19 8.38
C THR A 219 16.59 8.74 8.89
N ARG A 220 15.51 9.09 8.18
CA ARG A 220 14.12 8.74 8.50
C ARG A 220 13.25 8.85 7.25
N VAL A 221 12.18 8.07 7.18
CA VAL A 221 11.10 8.24 6.21
C VAL A 221 9.81 8.57 6.95
N ASP A 222 9.14 9.65 6.56
CA ASP A 222 7.90 10.10 7.19
C ASP A 222 6.72 9.81 6.26
N ILE A 223 5.80 8.95 6.71
CA ILE A 223 4.57 8.60 5.99
C ILE A 223 3.41 9.38 6.62
N TRP A 224 2.95 10.41 5.90
CA TRP A 224 1.85 11.27 6.33
C TRP A 224 0.53 10.84 5.69
N THR A 225 -0.35 10.33 6.54
CA THR A 225 -1.67 9.78 6.19
C THR A 225 -2.80 10.54 6.91
N ASP A 226 -4.01 10.00 6.93
CA ASP A 226 -5.18 10.58 7.60
C ASP A 226 -5.33 10.13 9.07
N VAL A 227 -4.60 9.09 9.50
CA VAL A 227 -4.56 8.58 10.88
C VAL A 227 -3.25 8.93 11.60
N ALA A 228 -3.35 9.25 12.90
CA ALA A 228 -2.23 9.64 13.75
C ALA A 228 -1.45 8.41 14.26
N GLY A 229 -0.85 7.66 13.33
CA GLY A 229 -0.07 6.46 13.61
C GLY A 229 -0.85 5.14 13.47
N ILE A 230 -0.23 4.08 13.98
CA ILE A 230 -0.75 2.71 14.02
C ILE A 230 -1.36 2.49 15.41
N TYR A 231 -2.53 1.86 15.45
CA TYR A 231 -3.29 1.62 16.67
C TYR A 231 -3.35 0.12 17.00
N THR A 232 -3.68 -0.21 18.26
CA THR A 232 -3.90 -1.59 18.72
C THR A 232 -5.01 -2.30 17.94
N THR A 233 -5.94 -1.57 17.34
CA THR A 233 -6.82 -2.03 16.27
C THR A 233 -7.42 -0.81 15.56
N ASP A 234 -8.30 -0.98 14.56
CA ASP A 234 -9.00 0.13 13.92
C ASP A 234 -9.88 0.88 14.95
N PRO A 235 -9.63 2.18 15.23
CA PRO A 235 -10.42 2.94 16.21
C PRO A 235 -11.91 3.05 15.86
N ARG A 236 -12.29 2.80 14.60
CA ARG A 236 -13.70 2.75 14.15
C ARG A 236 -14.40 1.47 14.61
N ILE A 237 -13.65 0.39 14.87
CA ILE A 237 -14.17 -0.89 15.37
C ILE A 237 -14.20 -0.89 16.90
N ALA A 238 -13.09 -0.48 17.53
CA ALA A 238 -12.94 -0.38 18.98
C ALA A 238 -12.52 1.05 19.38
N PRO A 239 -13.43 1.88 19.92
CA PRO A 239 -13.15 3.29 20.24
C PRO A 239 -12.03 3.51 21.28
N ARG A 240 -11.71 2.49 22.09
CA ARG A 240 -10.64 2.51 23.09
C ARG A 240 -9.29 2.03 22.53
N ALA A 241 -9.18 1.86 21.22
CA ALA A 241 -7.91 1.54 20.57
C ALA A 241 -6.83 2.58 20.95
N LYS A 242 -5.66 2.10 21.34
CA LYS A 242 -4.54 2.93 21.78
C LYS A 242 -3.55 3.08 20.62
N ARG A 243 -2.98 4.28 20.45
CA ARG A 243 -1.86 4.48 19.51
C ARG A 243 -0.65 3.68 20.01
N ILE A 244 0.05 3.03 19.09
CA ILE A 244 1.31 2.33 19.35
C ILE A 244 2.42 3.32 19.03
N ASP A 245 3.19 3.76 20.02
CA ASP A 245 4.23 4.78 19.79
C ASP A 245 5.45 4.18 19.06
N HIS A 246 5.80 2.95 19.41
CA HIS A 246 6.96 2.23 18.90
C HIS A 246 6.59 0.80 18.52
N ILE A 247 6.95 0.39 17.30
CA ILE A 247 6.67 -0.94 16.76
C ILE A 247 7.87 -1.44 15.93
N SER A 248 8.15 -2.73 15.96
CA SER A 248 9.23 -3.28 15.12
C SER A 248 8.81 -3.38 13.65
N PHE A 249 9.78 -3.51 12.73
CA PHE A 249 9.49 -3.81 11.33
C PHE A 249 8.72 -5.12 11.16
N SER A 250 9.04 -6.16 11.94
CA SER A 250 8.33 -7.45 11.87
C SER A 250 6.87 -7.32 12.27
N GLU A 251 6.61 -6.67 13.41
CA GLU A 251 5.25 -6.43 13.91
C GLU A 251 4.44 -5.55 12.94
N ALA A 252 5.04 -4.49 12.41
CA ALA A 252 4.37 -3.61 11.46
C ALA A 252 4.12 -4.27 10.09
N SER A 253 5.05 -5.12 9.63
CA SER A 253 4.89 -5.90 8.39
C SER A 253 3.73 -6.90 8.52
N ASP A 254 3.65 -7.62 9.63
CA ASP A 254 2.54 -8.54 9.92
C ASP A 254 1.21 -7.76 9.98
N MET A 255 1.17 -6.63 10.69
CA MET A 255 -0.01 -5.77 10.73
C MET A 255 -0.46 -5.33 9.33
N ALA A 256 0.47 -4.87 8.50
CA ALA A 256 0.19 -4.46 7.13
C ALA A 256 -0.33 -5.63 6.28
N ALA A 257 0.25 -6.82 6.42
CA ALA A 257 -0.12 -8.00 5.64
C ALA A 257 -1.52 -8.50 5.98
N TYR A 258 -1.94 -8.35 7.24
CA TYR A 258 -3.22 -8.88 7.73
C TYR A 258 -4.33 -7.84 7.89
N GLY A 259 -4.20 -6.68 7.25
CA GLY A 259 -5.32 -5.75 7.04
C GLY A 259 -5.22 -4.40 7.73
N ALA A 260 -4.11 -4.08 8.41
CA ALA A 260 -3.86 -2.71 8.85
C ALA A 260 -3.50 -1.83 7.62
N LYS A 261 -4.53 -1.22 7.02
CA LYS A 261 -4.45 -0.45 5.77
C LYS A 261 -3.55 0.80 5.82
N VAL A 262 -2.88 1.07 6.94
CA VAL A 262 -2.04 2.25 7.13
C VAL A 262 -0.75 2.14 6.32
N LEU A 263 -0.21 0.93 6.14
CA LEU A 263 0.99 0.67 5.38
C LEU A 263 0.80 -0.55 4.48
N HIS A 264 1.54 -0.62 3.38
CA HIS A 264 1.66 -1.84 2.58
C HIS A 264 2.88 -2.64 3.04
N PRO A 265 2.85 -3.99 3.12
CA PRO A 265 3.99 -4.77 3.62
C PRO A 265 5.29 -4.50 2.85
N ALA A 266 5.21 -4.42 1.52
CA ALA A 266 6.36 -4.17 0.65
C ALA A 266 7.04 -2.82 0.94
N THR A 267 6.29 -1.84 1.45
CA THR A 267 6.80 -0.51 1.83
C THR A 267 7.86 -0.59 2.90
N LEU A 268 7.79 -1.54 3.85
CA LEU A 268 8.75 -1.56 4.96
C LEU A 268 10.07 -2.24 4.58
N LEU A 269 10.11 -3.03 3.51
CA LEU A 269 11.27 -3.83 3.14
C LEU A 269 12.53 -2.99 2.86
N PRO A 270 12.49 -1.90 2.06
CA PRO A 270 13.68 -1.07 1.83
C PRO A 270 14.20 -0.41 3.10
N ALA A 271 13.28 0.11 3.92
CA ALA A 271 13.61 0.72 5.20
C ALA A 271 14.27 -0.29 6.16
N MET A 272 13.72 -1.51 6.22
CA MET A 272 14.25 -2.60 7.04
C MET A 272 15.67 -3.02 6.62
N ARG A 273 15.95 -3.15 5.31
CA ARG A 273 17.28 -3.52 4.78
C ARG A 273 18.41 -2.58 5.22
N LYS A 274 18.08 -1.30 5.42
CA LYS A 274 19.03 -0.26 5.86
C LYS A 274 18.82 0.23 7.28
N SER A 275 17.88 -0.38 8.02
CA SER A 275 17.50 0.07 9.37
C SER A 275 17.13 1.55 9.43
N ILE A 276 16.43 2.05 8.40
CA ILE A 276 15.94 3.44 8.33
C ILE A 276 14.60 3.51 9.05
N PRO A 277 14.46 4.23 10.17
CA PRO A 277 13.19 4.36 10.87
C PRO A 277 12.10 4.97 9.98
N VAL A 278 10.88 4.45 10.09
CA VAL A 278 9.71 4.96 9.37
C VAL A 278 8.74 5.55 10.38
N PHE A 279 8.50 6.86 10.31
CA PHE A 279 7.47 7.53 11.08
C PHE A 279 6.14 7.47 10.34
N VAL A 280 5.04 7.22 11.05
CA VAL A 280 3.68 7.22 10.52
C VAL A 280 2.85 8.19 11.33
N GLY A 281 2.32 9.23 10.68
CA GLY A 281 1.57 10.30 11.35
C GLY A 281 0.42 10.86 10.52
N SER A 282 -0.40 11.71 11.14
CA SER A 282 -1.53 12.36 10.46
C SER A 282 -1.12 13.72 9.89
N SER A 283 -1.39 13.95 8.60
CA SER A 283 -1.22 15.27 7.99
C SER A 283 -2.27 16.29 8.43
N LYS A 284 -3.36 15.83 9.05
CA LYS A 284 -4.46 16.67 9.56
C LYS A 284 -4.22 17.10 11.01
N ASP A 285 -3.50 16.30 11.77
CA ASP A 285 -3.22 16.55 13.18
C ASP A 285 -1.80 16.07 13.53
N THR A 286 -0.84 16.97 13.36
CA THR A 286 0.58 16.70 13.68
C THR A 286 0.84 16.68 15.19
N ALA A 287 0.00 17.37 15.97
CA ALA A 287 0.13 17.45 17.42
C ALA A 287 -0.26 16.13 18.10
N ALA A 288 -1.16 15.36 17.48
CA ALA A 288 -1.48 13.99 17.89
C ALA A 288 -0.32 13.00 17.73
N GLY A 289 0.85 13.40 17.24
CA GLY A 289 2.05 12.57 17.10
C GLY A 289 1.87 11.43 16.10
N GLY A 290 2.52 10.30 16.34
CA GLY A 290 2.49 9.17 15.44
C GLY A 290 3.19 7.93 15.99
N THR A 291 3.47 6.99 15.09
CA THR A 291 4.15 5.73 15.39
C THR A 291 5.51 5.70 14.72
N LEU A 292 6.55 5.31 15.44
CA LEU A 292 7.86 5.04 14.89
C LEU A 292 8.04 3.53 14.67
N VAL A 293 8.25 3.13 13.42
CA VAL A 293 8.60 1.77 13.03
C VAL A 293 10.12 1.66 12.92
N HIS A 294 10.73 0.73 13.63
CA HIS A 294 12.19 0.54 13.65
C HIS A 294 12.58 -0.93 13.84
N ASN A 295 13.88 -1.25 13.91
CA ASN A 295 14.34 -2.64 13.83
C ASN A 295 13.91 -3.51 15.03
N THR A 296 14.06 -3.00 16.25
CA THR A 296 13.77 -3.71 17.49
C THR A 296 13.13 -2.79 18.49
N THR A 297 12.12 -3.25 19.21
CA THR A 297 11.52 -2.51 20.34
C THR A 297 12.03 -3.07 21.67
N ASP A 298 12.16 -2.20 22.68
CA ASP A 298 12.49 -2.62 24.04
C ASP A 298 11.28 -3.32 24.66
N ASN A 299 11.49 -4.52 25.22
CA ASN A 299 10.46 -5.32 25.88
C ASN A 299 9.16 -5.44 25.06
N PRO A 300 9.19 -6.10 23.89
CA PRO A 300 8.01 -6.20 23.04
C PRO A 300 6.86 -6.91 23.78
N PRO A 301 5.63 -6.36 23.77
CA PRO A 301 4.50 -6.92 24.48
C PRO A 301 4.07 -8.22 23.81
N ARG A 302 3.50 -9.13 24.61
CA ARG A 302 2.99 -10.39 24.09
C ARG A 302 1.90 -10.16 23.04
N TYR A 303 0.95 -9.27 23.30
CA TYR A 303 -0.09 -8.87 22.36
C TYR A 303 0.18 -7.43 21.94
N ARG A 304 0.39 -7.21 20.65
CA ARG A 304 0.69 -5.89 20.11
C ARG A 304 -0.55 -5.23 19.54
N ALA A 305 -1.31 -5.94 18.71
CA ALA A 305 -2.48 -5.40 18.04
C ALA A 305 -3.38 -6.49 17.41
N LEU A 306 -4.57 -6.09 16.98
CA LEU A 306 -5.53 -6.86 16.21
C LEU A 306 -5.76 -6.19 14.85
N ALA A 307 -5.48 -6.91 13.78
CA ALA A 307 -5.78 -6.51 12.41
C ALA A 307 -7.01 -7.25 11.87
N VAL A 308 -7.76 -6.60 10.98
CA VAL A 308 -8.86 -7.24 10.26
C VAL A 308 -8.78 -6.98 8.78
N ARG A 309 -8.79 -8.07 8.00
CA ARG A 309 -8.96 -8.04 6.55
C ARG A 309 -10.30 -8.64 6.17
N ARG A 310 -11.12 -7.88 5.45
CA ARG A 310 -12.46 -8.29 4.98
C ARG A 310 -12.39 -8.86 3.57
N LYS A 311 -13.53 -9.34 3.07
CA LYS A 311 -13.68 -9.88 1.71
C LYS A 311 -12.72 -11.04 1.43
N GLN A 312 -12.48 -11.87 2.43
CA GLN A 312 -11.67 -13.07 2.26
C GLN A 312 -12.51 -14.16 1.59
N THR A 313 -11.86 -14.96 0.77
CA THR A 313 -12.47 -16.15 0.17
C THR A 313 -11.78 -17.40 0.69
N LEU A 314 -12.56 -18.35 1.19
CA LEU A 314 -12.08 -19.66 1.60
C LEU A 314 -12.29 -20.65 0.46
N LEU A 315 -11.18 -21.15 -0.08
CA LEU A 315 -11.14 -22.18 -1.10
C LEU A 315 -10.78 -23.51 -0.44
N ARG A 316 -11.71 -24.47 -0.44
CA ARG A 316 -11.49 -25.83 0.06
C ARG A 316 -11.31 -26.79 -1.12
N LEU A 317 -10.21 -27.52 -1.10
CA LEU A 317 -9.85 -28.53 -2.09
C LEU A 317 -9.87 -29.89 -1.41
N HIS A 318 -10.74 -30.78 -1.89
CA HIS A 318 -10.88 -32.15 -1.36
C HIS A 318 -10.36 -33.14 -2.40
N SER A 319 -9.42 -33.99 -2.00
CA SER A 319 -8.88 -34.99 -2.92
C SER A 319 -9.94 -36.02 -3.32
N LEU A 320 -10.03 -36.33 -4.62
CA LEU A 320 -10.95 -37.33 -5.15
C LEU A 320 -10.37 -38.76 -5.08
N GLU A 321 -9.05 -38.88 -4.99
CA GLU A 321 -8.33 -40.15 -5.07
C GLU A 321 -7.55 -40.42 -3.78
N LYS A 322 -7.27 -41.70 -3.51
CA LYS A 322 -6.35 -42.12 -2.44
C LYS A 322 -4.90 -41.92 -2.88
N GLN A 323 -4.51 -40.68 -3.13
CA GLN A 323 -3.11 -40.31 -3.35
C GLN A 323 -2.47 -39.80 -2.04
N PRO A 324 -1.13 -39.87 -1.91
CA PRO A 324 -0.45 -39.29 -0.76
C PRO A 324 -0.73 -37.79 -0.63
N SER A 325 -1.00 -37.31 0.59
CA SER A 325 -1.36 -35.91 0.87
C SER A 325 -0.34 -34.89 0.34
N CYS A 326 0.96 -35.19 0.46
CA CYS A 326 2.02 -34.35 -0.10
C CYS A 326 1.95 -34.19 -1.62
N SER A 327 1.56 -35.25 -2.34
CA SER A 327 1.42 -35.19 -3.80
C SER A 327 0.22 -34.31 -4.19
N PHE A 328 -0.89 -34.47 -3.47
CA PHE A 328 -2.07 -33.63 -3.64
C PHE A 328 -1.79 -32.14 -3.39
N LEU A 329 -1.05 -31.84 -2.32
CA LEU A 329 -0.60 -30.48 -2.00
C LEU A 329 0.26 -29.90 -3.13
N ALA A 330 1.29 -30.64 -3.57
CA ALA A 330 2.19 -30.18 -4.63
C ALA A 330 1.46 -29.87 -5.94
N GLN A 331 0.54 -30.75 -6.35
CA GLN A 331 -0.27 -30.53 -7.56
C GLN A 331 -1.17 -29.31 -7.43
N SER A 332 -1.84 -29.16 -6.28
CA SER A 332 -2.75 -28.03 -6.02
C SER A 332 -2.01 -26.69 -6.08
N PHE A 333 -0.87 -26.56 -5.39
CA PHE A 333 -0.06 -25.34 -5.43
C PHE A 333 0.56 -25.09 -6.81
N ALA A 334 0.92 -26.13 -7.57
CA ALA A 334 1.41 -25.97 -8.93
C ALA A 334 0.31 -25.45 -9.90
N ILE A 335 -0.96 -25.78 -9.68
CA ILE A 335 -2.08 -25.20 -10.43
C ILE A 335 -2.25 -23.73 -10.03
N LEU A 336 -2.34 -23.44 -8.73
CA LEU A 336 -2.51 -22.08 -8.22
C LEU A 336 -1.41 -21.13 -8.72
N ALA A 337 -0.15 -21.55 -8.68
CA ALA A 337 0.99 -20.76 -9.16
C ALA A 337 0.92 -20.46 -10.65
N ARG A 338 0.49 -21.43 -11.49
CA ARG A 338 0.30 -21.22 -12.94
C ARG A 338 -0.80 -20.20 -13.26
N HIS A 339 -1.76 -20.03 -12.34
CA HIS A 339 -2.83 -19.05 -12.44
C HIS A 339 -2.55 -17.78 -11.64
N ALA A 340 -1.31 -17.57 -11.17
CA ALA A 340 -0.89 -16.40 -10.39
C ALA A 340 -1.76 -16.14 -9.13
N VAL A 341 -2.34 -17.18 -8.54
CA VAL A 341 -3.16 -17.05 -7.33
C VAL A 341 -2.24 -16.86 -6.12
N THR A 342 -2.39 -15.72 -5.44
CA THR A 342 -1.73 -15.48 -4.15
C THR A 342 -2.58 -16.08 -3.03
N VAL A 343 -1.93 -16.81 -2.12
CA VAL A 343 -2.57 -17.48 -0.98
C VAL A 343 -2.05 -16.85 0.30
N ASP A 344 -2.96 -16.49 1.21
CA ASP A 344 -2.60 -15.90 2.50
C ASP A 344 -2.34 -16.95 3.57
N LEU A 345 -3.31 -17.85 3.74
CA LEU A 345 -3.32 -18.84 4.80
C LEU A 345 -3.60 -20.23 4.23
N VAL A 346 -2.97 -21.23 4.83
CA VAL A 346 -3.12 -22.63 4.47
C VAL A 346 -3.38 -23.44 5.72
N THR A 347 -4.45 -24.22 5.73
CA THR A 347 -4.66 -25.29 6.71
C THR A 347 -4.92 -26.59 5.98
N THR A 348 -4.47 -27.69 6.57
CA THR A 348 -4.56 -29.02 5.97
C THR A 348 -5.27 -29.99 6.89
N SER A 349 -6.02 -30.91 6.30
CA SER A 349 -6.45 -32.16 6.92
C SER A 349 -5.81 -33.33 6.14
N GLU A 350 -6.13 -34.57 6.50
CA GLU A 350 -5.59 -35.75 5.81
C GLU A 350 -5.84 -35.73 4.30
N ASN A 351 -7.06 -35.35 3.89
CA ASN A 351 -7.51 -35.42 2.49
C ASN A 351 -8.01 -34.08 1.93
N SER A 352 -7.81 -32.98 2.64
CA SER A 352 -8.26 -31.66 2.19
C SER A 352 -7.30 -30.54 2.52
N ILE A 353 -7.38 -29.46 1.74
CA ILE A 353 -6.63 -28.23 1.94
C ILE A 353 -7.65 -27.09 1.96
N ALA A 354 -7.56 -26.23 2.97
CA ALA A 354 -8.32 -24.97 3.02
C ALA A 354 -7.35 -23.80 2.85
N LEU A 355 -7.68 -22.92 1.93
CA LEU A 355 -6.86 -21.78 1.53
C LEU A 355 -7.68 -20.51 1.73
N ALA A 356 -7.12 -19.53 2.46
CA ALA A 356 -7.68 -18.18 2.48
C ALA A 356 -7.01 -17.34 1.39
N LEU A 357 -7.82 -16.72 0.54
CA LEU A 357 -7.38 -15.89 -0.58
C LEU A 357 -7.82 -14.44 -0.38
N ASP A 358 -6.92 -13.51 -0.73
CA ASP A 358 -7.18 -12.08 -0.84
C ASP A 358 -7.62 -11.75 -2.28
N ALA A 359 -8.65 -10.93 -2.40
CA ALA A 359 -9.15 -10.46 -3.69
C ALA A 359 -8.52 -9.13 -4.14
N THR A 360 -7.53 -8.58 -3.41
CA THR A 360 -7.12 -7.17 -3.55
C THR A 360 -5.62 -6.93 -3.83
N HIS A 361 -5.09 -7.40 -4.97
CA HIS A 361 -3.66 -7.25 -5.28
C HIS A 361 -3.28 -6.43 -6.53
N ALA A 362 -4.20 -6.13 -7.47
CA ALA A 362 -3.88 -5.41 -8.71
C ALA A 362 -4.41 -3.96 -8.75
N THR A 363 -3.76 -3.13 -9.58
CA THR A 363 -4.18 -1.75 -9.92
C THR A 363 -5.27 -1.70 -10.98
N SER A 364 -5.38 -2.76 -11.79
CA SER A 364 -6.38 -2.95 -12.84
C SER A 364 -7.62 -3.67 -12.31
N GLY A 365 -8.53 -2.93 -11.66
CA GLY A 365 -9.88 -3.42 -11.32
C GLY A 365 -9.94 -4.66 -10.40
N GLU A 366 -11.14 -5.22 -10.23
CA GLU A 366 -11.34 -6.48 -9.50
C GLU A 366 -10.80 -7.64 -10.35
N ASP A 367 -9.51 -7.96 -10.19
CA ASP A 367 -8.99 -9.23 -10.70
C ASP A 367 -9.81 -10.37 -10.09
N HIS A 368 -10.57 -11.07 -10.94
CA HIS A 368 -11.24 -12.29 -10.53
C HIS A 368 -10.19 -13.37 -10.29
N VAL A 369 -9.60 -13.39 -9.09
CA VAL A 369 -8.64 -14.40 -8.60
C VAL A 369 -9.13 -15.82 -8.89
N LEU A 370 -10.45 -16.00 -8.92
CA LEU A 370 -11.14 -17.25 -9.19
C LEU A 370 -11.73 -17.29 -10.61
N THR A 371 -10.87 -17.54 -11.60
CA THR A 371 -11.29 -17.67 -13.01
C THR A 371 -11.94 -19.03 -13.33
N THR A 372 -12.80 -19.08 -14.35
CA THR A 372 -13.34 -20.34 -14.87
C THR A 372 -12.24 -21.32 -15.29
N ALA A 373 -11.12 -20.81 -15.82
CA ALA A 373 -9.96 -21.62 -16.19
C ALA A 373 -9.30 -22.28 -14.97
N LEU A 374 -9.10 -21.52 -13.89
CA LEU A 374 -8.60 -22.05 -12.62
C LEU A 374 -9.53 -23.14 -12.08
N PHE A 375 -10.84 -22.88 -12.03
CA PHE A 375 -11.81 -23.87 -11.55
C PHE A 375 -11.80 -25.14 -12.38
N THR A 376 -11.67 -25.02 -13.71
CA THR A 376 -11.58 -26.17 -14.60
C THR A 376 -10.33 -27.00 -14.31
N ALA A 377 -9.18 -26.33 -14.13
CA ALA A 377 -7.91 -26.99 -13.83
C ALA A 377 -7.88 -27.65 -12.45
N LEU A 378 -8.52 -27.04 -11.43
CA LEU A 378 -8.62 -27.64 -10.10
C LEU A 378 -9.62 -28.80 -10.08
N SER A 379 -10.77 -28.63 -10.73
CA SER A 379 -11.88 -29.61 -10.71
C SER A 379 -11.54 -30.92 -11.41
N SER A 380 -10.53 -30.96 -12.29
CA SER A 380 -10.05 -32.20 -12.90
C SER A 380 -9.30 -33.12 -11.92
N HIS A 381 -8.90 -32.62 -10.74
CA HIS A 381 -8.10 -33.37 -9.76
C HIS A 381 -8.70 -33.37 -8.34
N CYS A 382 -9.59 -32.44 -8.02
CA CYS A 382 -10.18 -32.31 -6.69
C CYS A 382 -11.60 -31.77 -6.74
N ARG A 383 -12.38 -32.04 -5.68
CA ARG A 383 -13.63 -31.31 -5.46
C ARG A 383 -13.30 -29.95 -4.86
N VAL A 384 -13.80 -28.90 -5.51
CA VAL A 384 -13.59 -27.51 -5.11
C VAL A 384 -14.85 -26.98 -4.42
N GLU A 385 -14.67 -26.36 -3.25
CA GLU A 385 -15.71 -25.56 -2.59
C GLU A 385 -15.20 -24.16 -2.32
N VAL A 386 -16.10 -23.19 -2.47
CA VAL A 386 -15.79 -21.77 -2.28
C VAL A 386 -16.78 -21.17 -1.30
N GLU A 387 -16.27 -20.47 -0.30
CA GLU A 387 -17.04 -19.70 0.65
C GLU A 387 -16.51 -18.26 0.66
N THR A 388 -17.34 -17.31 0.26
CA THR A 388 -17.04 -15.87 0.26
C THR A 388 -17.71 -15.19 1.45
N GLY A 389 -17.50 -13.88 1.61
CA GLY A 389 -18.11 -13.14 2.72
C GLY A 389 -17.47 -13.42 4.07
N LEU A 390 -16.19 -13.79 4.08
CA LEU A 390 -15.41 -14.03 5.29
C LEU A 390 -14.51 -12.84 5.61
N ALA A 391 -14.09 -12.77 6.87
CA ALA A 391 -13.09 -11.85 7.36
C ALA A 391 -12.01 -12.60 8.13
N LEU A 392 -10.78 -12.17 7.93
CA LEU A 392 -9.60 -12.62 8.66
C LEU A 392 -9.33 -11.63 9.79
N VAL A 393 -9.35 -12.13 11.03
CA VAL A 393 -8.92 -11.42 12.23
C VAL A 393 -7.57 -11.98 12.65
N THR A 394 -6.57 -11.13 12.77
CA THR A 394 -5.21 -11.54 13.14
C THR A 394 -4.76 -10.83 14.40
N LEU A 395 -4.37 -11.61 15.40
CA LEU A 395 -3.64 -11.14 16.56
C LEU A 395 -2.15 -11.10 16.23
N VAL A 396 -1.57 -9.91 16.26
CA VAL A 396 -0.13 -9.68 16.11
C VAL A 396 0.48 -9.45 17.49
N GLY A 397 1.64 -10.03 17.73
CA GLY A 397 2.27 -10.05 19.02
C GLY A 397 3.69 -10.60 18.94
N ASN A 398 4.21 -11.06 20.07
CA ASN A 398 5.58 -11.59 20.16
C ASN A 398 5.59 -12.89 20.96
N GLN A 399 6.27 -13.91 20.43
CA GLN A 399 6.43 -15.22 21.09
C GLN A 399 5.09 -15.89 21.47
N LEU A 400 4.04 -15.67 20.66
CA LEU A 400 2.70 -16.21 20.86
C LEU A 400 2.68 -17.74 20.93
N THR A 401 3.53 -18.40 20.16
CA THR A 401 3.63 -19.88 20.12
C THR A 401 4.35 -20.47 21.33
N GLN A 402 5.15 -19.67 22.03
CA GLN A 402 5.94 -20.10 23.20
C GLN A 402 5.23 -19.77 24.51
N ALA A 403 4.26 -18.86 24.48
CA ALA A 403 3.52 -18.43 25.65
C ALA A 403 2.37 -19.41 25.98
N ALA A 404 2.36 -19.93 27.20
CA ALA A 404 1.22 -20.68 27.71
C ALA A 404 0.00 -19.75 27.84
N GLY A 405 -1.18 -20.28 27.49
CA GLY A 405 -2.46 -19.58 27.68
C GLY A 405 -2.95 -18.79 26.47
N VAL A 406 -2.16 -18.56 25.43
CA VAL A 406 -2.57 -17.73 24.27
C VAL A 406 -3.87 -18.22 23.63
N CYS A 407 -3.99 -19.52 23.34
CA CYS A 407 -5.23 -20.07 22.80
C CYS A 407 -6.42 -19.90 23.76
N LYS A 408 -6.20 -20.03 25.08
CA LYS A 408 -7.27 -19.81 26.07
C LYS A 408 -7.69 -18.35 26.07
N ASP A 409 -6.74 -17.42 26.06
CA ASP A 409 -6.99 -15.98 26.11
C ASP A 409 -7.75 -15.49 24.87
N VAL A 410 -7.52 -16.13 23.71
CA VAL A 410 -8.20 -15.80 22.45
C VAL A 410 -9.55 -16.51 22.33
N PHE A 411 -9.61 -17.84 22.46
CA PHE A 411 -10.81 -18.61 22.10
C PHE A 411 -11.89 -18.65 23.17
N ALA A 412 -11.57 -18.42 24.45
CA ALA A 412 -12.59 -18.36 25.51
C ALA A 412 -13.61 -17.22 25.31
N TRP A 413 -13.31 -16.25 24.45
CA TRP A 413 -14.16 -15.08 24.19
C TRP A 413 -14.72 -15.05 22.77
N LEU A 414 -14.47 -16.10 22.01
CA LEU A 414 -15.06 -16.35 20.70
C LEU A 414 -16.14 -17.44 20.77
N GLU A 415 -16.65 -17.77 21.96
CA GLU A 415 -17.68 -18.80 22.14
C GLU A 415 -18.96 -18.52 21.33
N GLU A 416 -19.30 -17.24 21.14
CA GLU A 416 -20.46 -16.81 20.35
C GLU A 416 -20.13 -16.61 18.85
N HIS A 417 -18.86 -16.74 18.45
CA HIS A 417 -18.41 -16.48 17.08
C HIS A 417 -18.08 -17.78 16.36
N THR A 418 -18.64 -17.99 15.18
CA THR A 418 -18.40 -19.26 14.46
C THR A 418 -17.09 -19.21 13.67
N VAL A 419 -15.99 -19.63 14.30
CA VAL A 419 -14.67 -19.72 13.66
C VAL A 419 -14.66 -20.77 12.54
N ARG A 420 -14.23 -20.38 11.34
CA ARG A 420 -14.11 -21.25 10.14
C ARG A 420 -12.73 -21.87 10.00
N MET A 421 -11.68 -21.12 10.32
CA MET A 421 -10.30 -21.55 10.14
C MET A 421 -9.42 -20.86 11.19
N ILE A 422 -8.44 -21.61 11.69
CA ILE A 422 -7.41 -21.12 12.61
C ILE A 422 -6.05 -21.40 11.97
N CYS A 423 -5.17 -20.40 11.98
CA CYS A 423 -3.77 -20.55 11.59
C CYS A 423 -2.88 -20.04 12.72
N HIS A 424 -2.12 -20.95 13.33
CA HIS A 424 -1.18 -20.65 14.42
C HIS A 424 -0.02 -21.64 14.40
N GLY A 425 1.20 -21.17 14.72
CA GLY A 425 2.40 -22.01 14.78
C GLY A 425 3.37 -21.86 13.61
N ALA A 426 2.94 -21.28 12.48
CA ALA A 426 3.83 -20.98 11.35
C ALA A 426 4.71 -19.74 11.61
N SER A 427 4.17 -18.75 12.32
CA SER A 427 4.90 -17.59 12.86
C SER A 427 4.81 -17.62 14.37
N ASN A 428 5.85 -17.13 15.04
CA ASN A 428 5.84 -16.91 16.49
C ASN A 428 5.06 -15.64 16.88
N ASP A 429 4.74 -14.80 15.90
CA ASP A 429 4.32 -13.41 16.15
C ASP A 429 2.88 -13.15 15.70
N ASN A 430 2.20 -14.15 15.12
CA ASN A 430 0.79 -14.03 14.75
C ASN A 430 -0.09 -15.26 15.04
N LEU A 431 -1.37 -14.99 15.21
CA LEU A 431 -2.46 -15.96 15.29
C LEU A 431 -3.63 -15.44 14.45
N CYS A 432 -4.02 -16.22 13.46
CA CYS A 432 -5.02 -15.87 12.45
C CYS A 432 -6.31 -16.65 12.65
N ILE A 433 -7.45 -15.96 12.55
CA ILE A 433 -8.80 -16.52 12.71
C ILE A 433 -9.67 -16.05 11.54
N LEU A 434 -10.20 -16.99 10.77
CA LEU A 434 -11.16 -16.70 9.72
C LEU A 434 -12.58 -16.94 10.24
N LEU A 435 -13.48 -15.98 10.05
CA LEU A 435 -14.85 -16.03 10.53
C LEU A 435 -15.79 -15.23 9.59
N PRO A 436 -17.13 -15.39 9.69
CA PRO A 436 -18.08 -14.63 8.86
C PRO A 436 -17.87 -13.12 8.96
N ALA A 437 -17.93 -12.39 7.84
CA ALA A 437 -17.60 -10.96 7.84
C ALA A 437 -18.46 -10.12 8.79
N ASP A 438 -19.73 -10.51 8.99
CA ASP A 438 -20.68 -9.82 9.87
C ASP A 438 -20.30 -9.94 11.36
N ASP A 439 -19.57 -10.99 11.72
CA ASP A 439 -19.10 -11.26 13.09
C ASP A 439 -17.75 -10.59 13.40
N ALA A 440 -17.05 -10.06 12.39
CA ALA A 440 -15.68 -9.60 12.51
C ALA A 440 -15.52 -8.47 13.55
N ASP A 441 -16.41 -7.47 13.51
CA ASP A 441 -16.33 -6.31 14.38
C ASP A 441 -16.63 -6.67 15.84
N SER A 442 -17.60 -7.57 16.08
CA SER A 442 -17.93 -8.02 17.43
C SER A 442 -16.80 -8.88 18.01
N ALA A 443 -16.20 -9.77 17.20
CA ALA A 443 -15.04 -10.57 17.59
C ALA A 443 -13.84 -9.68 17.95
N VAL A 444 -13.52 -8.68 17.14
CA VAL A 444 -12.43 -7.73 17.43
C VAL A 444 -12.68 -6.95 18.69
N ARG A 445 -13.91 -6.46 18.92
CA ARG A 445 -14.24 -5.73 20.16
C ARG A 445 -14.06 -6.60 21.39
N ALA A 446 -14.52 -7.85 21.35
CA ALA A 446 -14.36 -8.79 22.45
C ALA A 446 -12.88 -9.10 22.74
N LEU A 447 -12.10 -9.41 21.70
CA LEU A 447 -10.67 -9.66 21.82
C LEU A 447 -9.91 -8.41 22.28
N HIS A 448 -10.25 -7.23 21.74
CA HIS A 448 -9.58 -5.98 22.09
C HIS A 448 -9.78 -5.64 23.56
N TYR A 449 -11.02 -5.72 24.04
CA TYR A 449 -11.38 -5.48 25.42
C TYR A 449 -10.59 -6.38 26.38
N ARG A 450 -10.38 -7.65 26.04
CA ARG A 450 -9.69 -8.58 26.92
C ARG A 450 -8.17 -8.42 26.92
N LEU A 451 -7.60 -8.12 25.77
CA LEU A 451 -6.15 -8.17 25.56
C LEU A 451 -5.46 -6.82 25.77
N PHE A 452 -6.18 -5.69 25.65
CA PHE A 452 -5.58 -4.34 25.62
C PHE A 452 -6.22 -3.32 26.57
N GLU A 453 -7.41 -3.60 27.09
CA GLU A 453 -8.15 -2.74 28.04
C GLU A 453 -8.11 -3.31 29.46
#